data_AF-A4N2U7-F1
#
_entry.id   AF-A4N2U7-F1
#
_cell.length_a   1.000
_cell.length_b   1.000
_cell.length_c   1.000
_cell.angle_alpha   90.00
_cell.angle_beta   90.00
_cell.angle_gamma   90.00
#
_symmetry.space_group_name_H-M   'P 1'
#
loop_
_entity.id
_entity.type
_entity.pdbx_description
1 polymer ?
#
loop_
_entity_poly.entity_id
_entity_poly.type
_entity_poly.pdbx_seq_one_letter_code
_entity_poly.pdbx_strand_id
1 'polypeptide(L)'
;MKEFNLKAALNGEPVMLRNGGKAVVKYNLLNEVEKLEVRDTVYPLIGYRFDGIYINTTSWNLTGKSVHWATMEYDIIGMWEDPKLTSEQVLEKACNEDLLVLCDGNPDLPLKVIAKTKNGEFVMQPEDGIIQPWLANLTMEWFFVKKLDPKFDTSTLPKPFKPHIGDEFFYLSDGVIRYFSFYADCAANLMINGQCFRTKEDAQKWLDFMKSMLE
;
A
#
# COMPACT_ATOMS: atom_id res chain seq x y z
N MET A 1 -18.62 3.28 0.04
CA MET A 1 -17.74 2.41 0.84
C MET A 1 -18.19 0.98 0.66
N LYS A 2 -17.38 0.21 -0.04
CA LYS A 2 -17.54 -1.23 -0.23
C LYS A 2 -17.37 -1.96 1.11
N GLU A 3 -18.25 -2.92 1.40
CA GLU A 3 -18.21 -3.73 2.62
C GLU A 3 -16.89 -4.53 2.73
N PHE A 4 -16.39 -4.73 3.96
CA PHE A 4 -15.16 -5.48 4.19
C PHE A 4 -15.28 -6.93 3.71
N ASN A 5 -14.34 -7.35 2.87
CA ASN A 5 -14.26 -8.71 2.37
C ASN A 5 -12.92 -9.34 2.76
N LEU A 6 -12.95 -10.25 3.73
CA LEU A 6 -11.75 -10.89 4.27
C LEU A 6 -10.95 -11.64 3.20
N LYS A 7 -11.61 -12.33 2.28
CA LYS A 7 -10.94 -13.10 1.22
C LYS A 7 -10.20 -12.18 0.26
N ALA A 8 -10.84 -11.08 -0.15
CA ALA A 8 -10.22 -10.06 -0.99
C ALA A 8 -9.04 -9.41 -0.27
N ALA A 9 -9.20 -9.04 1.00
CA ALA A 9 -8.15 -8.45 1.80
C ALA A 9 -6.92 -9.38 1.95
N LEU A 10 -7.14 -10.67 2.21
CA LEU A 10 -6.06 -11.67 2.27
C LEU A 10 -5.39 -11.94 0.92
N ASN A 11 -6.06 -11.62 -0.20
CA ASN A 11 -5.45 -11.66 -1.53
C ASN A 11 -4.63 -10.38 -1.83
N GLY A 12 -4.52 -9.45 -0.88
CA GLY A 12 -3.74 -8.22 -1.00
C GLY A 12 -4.55 -6.99 -1.43
N GLU A 13 -5.87 -7.09 -1.60
CA GLU A 13 -6.69 -5.90 -1.85
C GLU A 13 -6.68 -4.98 -0.61
N PRO A 14 -6.44 -3.66 -0.78
CA PRO A 14 -6.36 -2.74 0.34
C PRO A 14 -7.72 -2.54 1.02
N VAL A 15 -7.67 -2.17 2.29
CA VAL A 15 -8.82 -1.92 3.16
C VAL A 15 -8.81 -0.49 3.68
N MET A 16 -10.00 0.01 4.00
CA MET A 16 -10.24 1.34 4.57
C MET A 16 -10.35 1.23 6.09
N LEU A 17 -9.55 2.02 6.80
CA LEU A 17 -9.60 2.15 8.26
C LEU A 17 -10.60 3.25 8.67
N ARG A 18 -11.10 3.17 9.90
CA ARG A 18 -12.07 4.14 10.44
C ARG A 18 -11.55 5.58 10.43
N ASN A 19 -10.26 5.77 10.62
CA ASN A 19 -9.61 7.08 10.53
C ASN A 19 -9.40 7.58 9.08
N GLY A 20 -9.90 6.87 8.08
CA GLY A 20 -9.72 7.18 6.65
C GLY A 20 -8.40 6.71 6.06
N GLY A 21 -7.56 6.02 6.84
CA GLY A 21 -6.28 5.49 6.38
C GLY A 21 -6.42 4.23 5.51
N LYS A 22 -5.46 4.03 4.62
CA LYS A 22 -5.30 2.80 3.83
C LYS A 22 -4.55 1.76 4.66
N ALA A 23 -4.92 0.49 4.52
CA ALA A 23 -4.19 -0.63 5.09
C ALA A 23 -4.24 -1.86 4.17
N VAL A 24 -3.35 -2.83 4.41
CA VAL A 24 -3.32 -4.12 3.70
C VAL A 24 -3.26 -5.24 4.73
N VAL A 25 -4.11 -6.25 4.58
CA VAL A 25 -4.06 -7.47 5.38
C VAL A 25 -3.10 -8.44 4.71
N LYS A 26 -2.11 -8.94 5.46
CA LYS A 26 -1.02 -9.77 4.91
C LYS A 26 -1.33 -11.26 5.05
N TYR A 27 -1.71 -11.70 6.24
CA TYR A 27 -2.01 -13.10 6.51
C TYR A 27 -2.92 -13.25 7.74
N ASN A 28 -3.49 -14.45 7.88
CA ASN A 28 -4.25 -14.87 9.05
C ASN A 28 -3.43 -15.92 9.81
N LEU A 29 -3.00 -15.61 11.03
CA LEU A 29 -2.18 -16.49 11.87
C LEU A 29 -2.83 -17.86 12.12
N LEU A 30 -4.17 -17.93 12.17
CA LEU A 30 -4.90 -19.18 12.37
C LEU A 30 -4.69 -20.19 11.24
N ASN A 31 -4.31 -19.73 10.04
CA ASN A 31 -4.03 -20.62 8.90
C ASN A 31 -2.60 -21.17 8.93
N GLU A 32 -1.70 -20.54 9.70
CA GLU A 32 -0.26 -20.77 9.63
C GLU A 32 0.27 -21.48 10.90
N VAL A 33 -0.45 -21.39 12.02
CA VAL A 33 0.05 -21.83 13.34
C VAL A 33 -1.01 -22.60 14.12
N GLU A 34 -0.71 -23.83 14.52
CA GLU A 34 -1.62 -24.69 15.30
C GLU A 34 -1.78 -24.27 16.77
N LYS A 35 -0.76 -23.62 17.35
CA LYS A 35 -0.75 -23.19 18.76
C LYS A 35 -0.36 -21.73 18.87
N LEU A 36 -1.36 -20.90 19.13
CA LEU A 36 -1.21 -19.46 19.33
C LEU A 36 -1.49 -19.07 20.77
N GLU A 37 -0.85 -17.99 21.23
CA GLU A 37 -1.24 -17.37 22.49
C GLU A 37 -2.67 -16.83 22.40
N VAL A 38 -3.38 -16.80 23.52
CA VAL A 38 -4.80 -16.39 23.57
C VAL A 38 -5.02 -15.04 22.89
N ARG A 39 -4.13 -14.07 23.11
CA ARG A 39 -4.20 -12.75 22.46
C ARG A 39 -4.18 -12.84 20.93
N ASP A 40 -3.27 -13.65 20.38
CA ASP A 40 -3.09 -13.79 18.94
C ASP A 40 -4.25 -14.56 18.29
N THR A 41 -4.95 -15.39 19.06
CA THR A 41 -6.22 -16.00 18.59
C THR A 41 -7.37 -15.00 18.48
N VAL A 42 -7.34 -13.89 19.25
CA VAL A 42 -8.38 -12.84 19.19
C VAL A 42 -8.14 -11.90 18.01
N TYR A 43 -6.88 -11.57 17.70
CA TYR A 43 -6.50 -10.68 16.61
C TYR A 43 -5.54 -11.34 15.61
N PRO A 44 -5.96 -12.41 14.92
CA PRO A 44 -5.07 -13.23 14.12
C PRO A 44 -4.72 -12.63 12.75
N LEU A 45 -5.45 -11.62 12.28
CA LEU A 45 -5.13 -10.96 11.01
C LEU A 45 -3.99 -9.97 11.24
N ILE A 46 -2.86 -10.16 10.55
CA ILE A 46 -1.71 -9.26 10.64
C ILE A 46 -1.57 -8.51 9.32
N GLY A 47 -1.24 -7.23 9.40
CA GLY A 47 -1.00 -6.42 8.21
C GLY A 47 -0.42 -5.05 8.53
N TYR A 48 -0.47 -4.17 7.54
CA TYR A 48 0.20 -2.88 7.54
C TYR A 48 -0.82 -1.76 7.41
N ARG A 49 -0.70 -0.73 8.25
CA ARG A 49 -1.39 0.55 8.07
C ARG A 49 -0.39 1.61 7.61
N PHE A 50 -0.84 2.47 6.72
CA PHE A 50 -0.06 3.57 6.16
C PHE A 50 -0.43 4.88 6.88
N ASP A 51 0.56 5.54 7.46
CA ASP A 51 0.40 6.82 8.17
C ASP A 51 1.43 7.83 7.64
N GLY A 52 1.06 8.49 6.53
CA GLY A 52 1.99 9.32 5.76
C GLY A 52 3.18 8.50 5.24
N ILE A 53 4.39 8.85 5.68
CA ILE A 53 5.63 8.14 5.32
C ILE A 53 5.91 6.92 6.21
N TYR A 54 5.12 6.73 7.27
CA TYR A 54 5.33 5.64 8.23
C TYR A 54 4.45 4.43 7.91
N ILE A 55 5.06 3.25 8.01
CA ILE A 55 4.38 1.97 7.88
C ILE A 55 4.35 1.31 9.26
N ASN A 56 3.15 1.07 9.77
CA ASN A 56 2.95 0.47 11.09
C ASN A 56 2.30 -0.91 10.96
N THR A 57 2.80 -1.88 11.72
CA THR A 57 2.15 -3.19 11.81
C THR A 57 0.93 -3.11 12.72
N THR A 58 -0.16 -3.74 12.32
CA THR A 58 -1.41 -3.79 13.09
C THR A 58 -2.03 -5.18 13.01
N SER A 59 -2.73 -5.56 14.08
CA SER A 59 -3.48 -6.80 14.16
C SER A 59 -4.98 -6.53 14.24
N TRP A 60 -5.78 -7.37 13.58
CA TRP A 60 -7.24 -7.33 13.59
C TRP A 60 -7.84 -8.69 13.87
N ASN A 61 -9.07 -8.70 14.38
CA ASN A 61 -9.88 -9.91 14.42
C ASN A 61 -10.45 -10.21 13.01
N LEU A 62 -11.10 -11.37 12.85
CA LEU A 62 -11.65 -11.79 11.56
C LEU A 62 -12.74 -10.85 11.00
N THR A 63 -13.32 -9.98 11.85
CA THR A 63 -14.31 -8.96 11.47
C THR A 63 -13.69 -7.59 11.19
N GLY A 64 -12.36 -7.46 11.29
CA GLY A 64 -11.65 -6.21 11.05
C GLY A 64 -11.55 -5.28 12.26
N LYS A 65 -11.89 -5.73 13.47
CA LYS A 65 -11.68 -4.94 14.70
C LYS A 65 -10.22 -4.98 15.10
N SER A 66 -9.63 -3.81 15.30
CA SER A 66 -8.22 -3.70 15.62
C SER A 66 -7.91 -4.06 17.08
N VAL A 67 -6.66 -4.46 17.34
CA VAL A 67 -6.13 -4.64 18.70
C VAL A 67 -6.13 -3.34 19.51
N HIS A 68 -6.25 -2.19 18.83
CA HIS A 68 -6.34 -0.85 19.42
C HIS A 68 -7.78 -0.51 19.83
N TRP A 69 -8.33 -1.31 20.74
CA TRP A 69 -9.73 -1.23 21.17
C TRP A 69 -10.11 0.10 21.84
N ALA A 70 -9.15 0.83 22.42
CA ALA A 70 -9.42 2.10 23.11
C ALA A 70 -9.79 3.23 22.15
N THR A 71 -9.23 3.26 20.93
CA THR A 71 -9.50 4.31 19.94
C THR A 71 -10.44 3.84 18.84
N MET A 72 -10.42 2.55 18.49
CA MET A 72 -11.15 1.97 17.34
C MET A 72 -10.84 2.63 16.00
N GLU A 73 -9.88 3.56 15.95
CA GLU A 73 -9.49 4.37 14.78
C GLU A 73 -8.94 3.49 13.65
N TYR A 74 -8.32 2.39 14.03
CA TYR A 74 -7.72 1.44 13.09
C TYR A 74 -8.63 0.25 12.80
N ASP A 75 -9.91 0.29 13.18
CA ASP A 75 -10.87 -0.73 12.71
C ASP A 75 -11.00 -0.65 11.20
N ILE A 76 -10.99 -1.81 10.53
CA ILE A 76 -11.36 -1.93 9.13
C ILE A 76 -12.87 -1.72 9.03
N ILE A 77 -13.26 -0.73 8.22
CA ILE A 77 -14.67 -0.38 8.00
C ILE A 77 -15.16 -0.75 6.60
N GLY A 78 -14.26 -1.10 5.69
CA GLY A 78 -14.59 -1.49 4.33
C GLY A 78 -13.36 -1.85 3.50
N MET A 79 -13.57 -2.20 2.23
CA MET A 79 -12.49 -2.25 1.26
C MET A 79 -12.07 -0.83 0.86
N TRP A 80 -10.80 -0.62 0.54
CA TRP A 80 -10.32 0.65 0.04
C TRP A 80 -10.89 0.89 -1.36
N GLU A 81 -11.44 2.09 -1.55
CA GLU A 81 -11.86 2.61 -2.84
C GLU A 81 -11.02 3.86 -3.05
N ASP A 82 -10.30 3.95 -4.18
CA ASP A 82 -9.51 5.14 -4.45
C ASP A 82 -10.41 6.37 -4.44
N PRO A 83 -10.00 7.46 -3.76
CA PRO A 83 -10.77 8.69 -3.77
C PRO A 83 -11.03 9.10 -5.21
N LYS A 84 -12.30 9.31 -5.57
CA LYS A 84 -12.65 9.80 -6.90
C LYS A 84 -12.15 11.24 -7.01
N LEU A 85 -10.98 11.42 -7.61
CA LEU A 85 -10.41 12.73 -7.91
C LEU A 85 -11.23 13.41 -9.00
N THR A 86 -11.31 14.74 -8.93
CA THR A 86 -11.81 15.54 -10.05
C THR A 86 -10.74 15.61 -11.16
N SER A 87 -11.14 15.90 -12.40
CA SER A 87 -10.20 16.11 -13.51
C SER A 87 -9.10 17.12 -13.17
N GLU A 88 -9.46 18.21 -12.48
CA GLU A 88 -8.51 19.23 -12.05
C GLU A 88 -7.47 18.67 -11.06
N GLN A 89 -7.91 17.88 -10.08
CA GLN A 89 -7.00 17.23 -9.11
C GLN A 89 -6.10 16.18 -9.78
N VAL A 90 -6.62 15.43 -10.75
CA VAL A 90 -5.83 14.48 -11.55
C VAL A 90 -4.72 15.20 -12.30
N LEU A 91 -5.06 16.29 -13.00
CA LEU A 91 -4.09 17.08 -13.76
C LEU A 91 -3.06 17.78 -12.86
N GLU A 92 -3.49 18.28 -11.69
CA GLU A 92 -2.59 18.89 -10.72
C GLU A 92 -1.61 17.89 -10.12
N LYS A 93 -2.08 16.72 -9.69
CA LYS A 93 -1.21 15.64 -9.21
C LYS A 93 -0.26 15.18 -10.33
N ALA A 94 -0.76 15.01 -11.55
CA ALA A 94 0.05 14.62 -12.70
C ALA A 94 1.17 15.63 -13.01
N CYS A 95 0.89 16.93 -12.91
CA CYS A 95 1.88 17.99 -13.11
C CYS A 95 2.97 17.98 -12.02
N ASN A 96 2.61 17.67 -10.77
CA ASN A 96 3.53 17.68 -9.65
C ASN A 96 4.40 16.41 -9.57
N GLU A 97 3.85 15.28 -10.00
CA GLU A 97 4.45 13.94 -9.84
C GLU A 97 4.95 13.34 -11.18
N ASP A 98 4.90 14.10 -12.28
CA ASP A 98 5.27 13.67 -13.64
C ASP A 98 4.53 12.38 -14.09
N LEU A 99 3.23 12.31 -13.79
CA LEU A 99 2.37 11.17 -14.15
C LEU A 99 1.71 11.39 -15.52
N LEU A 100 1.50 10.30 -16.25
CA LEU A 100 0.76 10.33 -17.51
C LEU A 100 -0.75 10.30 -17.26
N VAL A 101 -1.49 11.06 -18.06
CA VAL A 101 -2.95 11.13 -18.05
C VAL A 101 -3.55 10.76 -19.40
N LEU A 102 -4.81 10.35 -19.38
CA LEU A 102 -5.66 10.09 -20.52
C LEU A 102 -6.90 10.98 -20.45
N CYS A 103 -7.40 11.32 -21.62
CA CYS A 103 -8.64 12.04 -21.82
C CYS A 103 -9.72 11.07 -22.30
N ASP A 104 -10.93 11.18 -21.76
CA ASP A 104 -12.08 10.37 -22.21
C ASP A 104 -12.41 10.53 -23.70
N GLY A 105 -12.18 11.72 -24.26
CA GLY A 105 -12.37 11.99 -25.69
C GLY A 105 -11.24 11.47 -26.59
N ASN A 106 -10.10 11.05 -26.02
CA ASN A 106 -9.03 10.38 -26.75
C ASN A 106 -8.23 9.44 -25.81
N PRO A 107 -8.78 8.27 -25.46
CA PRO A 107 -8.23 7.40 -24.44
C PRO A 107 -6.97 6.64 -24.89
N ASP A 108 -6.60 6.73 -26.18
CA ASP A 108 -5.43 6.05 -26.75
C ASP A 108 -4.17 6.93 -26.79
N LEU A 109 -4.26 8.19 -26.34
CA LEU A 109 -3.15 9.13 -26.34
C LEU A 109 -2.74 9.52 -24.91
N PRO A 110 -1.71 8.88 -24.34
CA PRO A 110 -1.08 9.32 -23.09
C PRO A 110 -0.46 10.70 -23.22
N LEU A 111 -0.71 11.56 -22.22
CA LEU A 111 -0.25 12.94 -22.18
C LEU A 111 0.48 13.22 -20.86
N LYS A 112 1.56 14.00 -20.95
CA LYS A 112 2.24 14.64 -19.81
C LYS A 112 1.61 15.99 -19.54
N VAL A 113 1.43 16.32 -18.28
CA VAL A 113 1.08 17.68 -17.84
C VAL A 113 2.37 18.42 -17.53
N ILE A 114 2.78 19.33 -18.41
CA ILE A 114 4.12 19.93 -18.38
C ILE A 114 4.17 21.27 -17.63
N ALA A 115 3.02 21.91 -17.43
CA ALA A 115 2.92 23.16 -16.68
C ALA A 115 1.50 23.47 -16.22
N LYS A 116 1.40 24.33 -15.20
CA LYS A 116 0.17 25.04 -14.80
C LYS A 116 0.36 26.54 -15.02
N THR A 117 -0.54 27.18 -15.76
CA THR A 117 -0.50 28.63 -15.99
C THR A 117 -0.87 29.38 -14.71
N LYS A 118 -0.55 30.67 -14.66
CA LYS A 118 -0.96 31.54 -13.52
C LYS A 118 -2.47 31.64 -13.34
N ASN A 119 -3.23 31.34 -14.40
CA ASN A 119 -4.69 31.37 -14.38
C ASN A 119 -5.30 30.02 -13.96
N GLY A 120 -4.47 29.01 -13.66
CA GLY A 120 -4.91 27.69 -13.23
C GLY A 120 -5.14 26.69 -14.36
N GLU A 121 -4.85 27.04 -15.62
CA GLU A 121 -4.98 26.14 -16.76
C GLU A 121 -3.77 25.20 -16.86
N PHE A 122 -3.97 23.98 -17.37
CA PHE A 122 -2.89 23.00 -17.50
C PHE A 122 -2.40 22.90 -18.95
N VAL A 123 -1.09 22.89 -19.15
CA VAL A 123 -0.44 22.68 -20.44
C VAL A 123 -0.01 21.23 -20.55
N MET A 124 -0.33 20.60 -21.67
CA MET A 124 -0.16 19.16 -21.87
C MET A 124 0.44 18.83 -23.23
N GLN A 125 1.18 17.73 -23.29
CA GLN A 125 1.92 17.29 -24.48
C GLN A 125 2.10 15.76 -24.48
N PRO A 126 2.08 15.08 -25.64
CA PRO A 126 2.47 13.67 -25.74
C PRO A 126 3.93 13.46 -25.39
N GLU A 127 4.26 12.23 -24.98
CA GLU A 127 5.61 11.89 -24.55
C GLU A 127 6.66 11.95 -25.67
N ASP A 128 6.26 11.72 -26.92
CA ASP A 128 7.16 11.76 -28.08
C ASP A 128 7.65 13.18 -28.44
N GLY A 129 7.03 14.22 -27.87
CA GLY A 129 7.37 15.62 -28.12
C GLY A 129 7.10 16.09 -29.56
N ILE A 130 6.46 15.26 -30.39
CA ILE A 130 6.23 15.54 -31.82
C ILE A 130 5.10 16.56 -31.99
N ILE A 131 4.11 16.51 -31.11
CA ILE A 131 2.95 17.42 -31.13
C ILE A 131 3.25 18.62 -30.23
N GLN A 132 2.92 19.82 -30.71
CA GLN A 132 3.04 21.06 -29.93
C GLN A 132 2.15 20.99 -28.67
N PRO A 133 2.56 21.58 -27.54
CA PRO A 133 1.72 21.57 -26.33
C PRO A 133 0.42 22.35 -26.51
N TRP A 134 -0.64 21.93 -25.81
CA TRP A 134 -1.94 22.62 -25.78
C TRP A 134 -2.53 22.69 -24.37
N LEU A 135 -3.62 23.44 -24.20
CA LEU A 135 -4.32 23.59 -22.93
C LEU A 135 -5.32 22.45 -22.67
N ALA A 136 -5.37 21.98 -21.43
CA ALA A 136 -6.37 21.04 -20.95
C ALA A 136 -7.79 21.57 -21.14
N ASN A 137 -8.66 20.70 -21.65
CA ASN A 137 -10.10 20.96 -21.59
C ASN A 137 -10.67 20.38 -20.29
N LEU A 138 -10.96 21.23 -19.31
CA LEU A 138 -11.53 20.82 -18.02
C LEU A 138 -13.00 20.37 -18.10
N THR A 139 -13.67 20.53 -19.25
CA THR A 139 -14.99 19.91 -19.48
C THR A 139 -14.92 18.42 -19.78
N MET A 140 -13.72 17.91 -20.08
CA MET A 140 -13.46 16.48 -20.32
C MET A 140 -13.11 15.76 -19.01
N GLU A 141 -13.34 14.46 -18.97
CA GLU A 141 -12.87 13.64 -17.86
C GLU A 141 -11.41 13.22 -18.08
N TRP A 142 -10.60 13.47 -17.06
CA TRP A 142 -9.18 13.13 -17.04
C TRP A 142 -8.91 12.05 -16.01
N PHE A 143 -8.14 11.05 -16.39
CA PHE A 143 -7.77 9.94 -15.53
C PHE A 143 -6.30 9.63 -15.72
N PHE A 144 -5.64 9.13 -14.68
CA PHE A 144 -4.28 8.62 -14.84
C PHE A 144 -4.28 7.49 -15.86
N VAL A 145 -3.23 7.44 -16.69
CA VAL A 145 -2.87 6.19 -17.34
C VAL A 145 -2.72 5.20 -16.21
N LYS A 146 -3.62 4.21 -16.12
CA LYS A 146 -3.33 3.04 -15.33
C LYS A 146 -2.06 2.49 -15.97
N LYS A 147 -0.91 2.67 -15.30
CA LYS A 147 0.16 1.69 -15.47
C LYS A 147 -0.58 0.36 -15.38
N LEU A 148 -0.38 -0.53 -16.36
CA LEU A 148 -0.69 -1.92 -16.09
C LEU A 148 0.13 -2.18 -14.83
N ASP A 149 -0.52 -2.06 -13.66
CA ASP A 149 0.03 -2.59 -12.45
C ASP A 149 0.31 -4.01 -12.89
N PRO A 150 1.59 -4.45 -12.94
CA PRO A 150 1.78 -5.87 -12.92
C PRO A 150 0.96 -6.26 -11.70
N LYS A 151 -0.14 -7.00 -11.88
CA LYS A 151 -0.91 -7.57 -10.77
C LYS A 151 0.18 -8.07 -9.84
N PHE A 152 0.43 -7.33 -8.76
CA PHE A 152 1.59 -7.60 -7.92
C PHE A 152 1.15 -8.83 -7.18
N ASP A 153 1.49 -9.96 -7.79
CA ASP A 153 1.06 -11.23 -7.31
C ASP A 153 1.79 -11.40 -5.99
N THR A 154 1.06 -11.22 -4.89
CA THR A 154 1.58 -11.37 -3.54
C THR A 154 2.15 -12.78 -3.33
N SER A 155 1.82 -13.74 -4.22
CA SER A 155 2.47 -15.06 -4.28
C SER A 155 3.96 -15.00 -4.67
N THR A 156 4.39 -13.94 -5.34
CA THR A 156 5.80 -13.69 -5.73
C THR A 156 6.62 -13.02 -4.62
N LEU A 157 5.96 -12.48 -3.59
CA LEU A 157 6.67 -11.89 -2.46
C LEU A 157 7.34 -12.99 -1.64
N PRO A 158 8.61 -12.81 -1.24
CA PRO A 158 9.32 -13.77 -0.41
C PRO A 158 8.55 -14.04 0.87
N LYS A 159 8.33 -15.33 1.18
CA LYS A 159 7.70 -15.70 2.44
C LYS A 159 8.62 -15.32 3.60
N PRO A 160 8.16 -14.49 4.55
CA PRO A 160 8.90 -14.28 5.78
C PRO A 160 9.09 -15.60 6.53
N PHE A 161 10.13 -15.69 7.34
CA PHE A 161 10.37 -16.87 8.17
C PHE A 161 10.38 -16.50 9.66
N LYS A 162 10.30 -17.51 10.51
CA LYS A 162 10.46 -17.36 11.96
C LYS A 162 11.90 -17.77 12.34
N PRO A 163 12.78 -16.83 12.70
CA PRO A 163 14.11 -17.18 13.20
C PRO A 163 14.06 -17.90 14.56
N HIS A 164 15.07 -18.71 14.82
CA HIS A 164 15.32 -19.39 16.09
C HIS A 164 16.33 -18.59 16.93
N ILE A 165 16.42 -18.91 18.22
CA ILE A 165 17.44 -18.33 19.11
C ILE A 165 18.83 -18.56 18.52
N GLY A 166 19.58 -17.47 18.35
CA GLY A 166 20.88 -17.47 17.69
C GLY A 166 20.87 -17.27 16.17
N ASP A 167 19.71 -17.24 15.51
CA ASP A 167 19.63 -16.95 14.06
C ASP A 167 19.92 -15.46 13.78
N GLU A 168 20.50 -15.21 12.61
CA GLU A 168 20.67 -13.89 12.01
C GLU A 168 19.59 -13.65 10.95
N PHE A 169 19.07 -12.43 10.87
CA PHE A 169 18.02 -12.09 9.91
C PHE A 169 17.92 -10.59 9.63
N PHE A 170 17.24 -10.25 8.53
CA PHE A 170 16.83 -8.91 8.18
C PHE A 170 15.36 -8.70 8.54
N TYR A 171 14.99 -7.48 8.93
CA TYR A 171 13.60 -7.14 9.21
C TYR A 171 13.26 -5.71 8.81
N LEU A 172 11.97 -5.43 8.66
CA LEU A 172 11.46 -4.11 8.35
C LEU A 172 11.05 -3.41 9.65
N SER A 173 11.50 -2.17 9.83
CA SER A 173 11.10 -1.30 10.94
C SER A 173 11.08 0.13 10.43
N ASP A 174 9.94 0.80 10.61
CA ASP A 174 9.78 2.22 10.27
C ASP A 174 10.14 2.55 8.80
N GLY A 175 9.81 1.64 7.87
CA GLY A 175 10.13 1.80 6.44
C GLY A 175 11.61 1.60 6.09
N VAL A 176 12.41 1.06 7.00
CA VAL A 176 13.84 0.78 6.78
C VAL A 176 14.14 -0.70 7.02
N ILE A 177 15.05 -1.25 6.22
CA ILE A 177 15.58 -2.61 6.43
C ILE A 177 16.67 -2.55 7.49
N ARG A 178 16.51 -3.35 8.54
CA ARG A 178 17.47 -3.52 9.64
C ARG A 178 18.01 -4.95 9.64
N TYR A 179 19.19 -5.10 10.23
CA TYR A 179 19.85 -6.38 10.44
C TYR A 179 19.86 -6.73 11.92
N PHE A 180 19.59 -7.98 12.26
CA PHE A 180 19.67 -8.51 13.61
C PHE A 180 20.73 -9.62 13.63
N SER A 181 21.81 -9.39 14.38
CA SER A 181 23.00 -10.25 14.37
C SER A 181 22.97 -11.40 15.36
N PHE A 182 22.00 -11.44 16.28
CA PHE A 182 21.85 -12.53 17.25
C PHE A 182 20.49 -12.46 17.93
N TYR A 183 19.57 -13.38 17.60
CA TYR A 183 18.26 -13.42 18.25
C TYR A 183 18.34 -13.85 19.72
N ALA A 184 17.78 -13.02 20.61
CA ALA A 184 17.52 -13.30 22.03
C ALA A 184 16.06 -12.97 22.35
N ASP A 185 15.47 -13.63 23.37
CA ASP A 185 14.03 -13.56 23.71
C ASP A 185 13.48 -12.13 23.92
N CYS A 186 14.33 -11.15 24.18
CA CYS A 186 13.95 -9.73 24.29
C CYS A 186 13.43 -9.11 22.97
N ALA A 187 13.56 -9.80 21.83
CA ALA A 187 13.09 -9.36 20.52
C ALA A 187 11.80 -10.06 20.05
N ALA A 188 11.08 -10.76 20.93
CA ALA A 188 9.87 -11.54 20.58
C ALA A 188 8.76 -10.73 19.87
N ASN A 189 8.67 -9.42 20.10
CA ASN A 189 7.74 -8.52 19.43
C ASN A 189 8.05 -8.33 17.92
N LEU A 190 9.32 -8.40 17.51
CA LEU A 190 9.70 -8.41 16.09
C LEU A 190 9.27 -9.72 15.41
N MET A 191 9.22 -10.81 16.17
CA MET A 191 8.87 -12.16 15.73
C MET A 191 7.38 -12.33 15.47
N ILE A 192 6.53 -11.75 16.33
CA ILE A 192 5.06 -11.84 16.24
C ILE A 192 4.54 -11.24 14.94
N ASN A 193 5.23 -10.22 14.41
CA ASN A 193 4.82 -9.53 13.19
C ASN A 193 5.25 -10.23 11.89
N GLY A 194 6.06 -11.29 11.96
CA GLY A 194 6.43 -12.12 10.81
C GLY A 194 7.12 -11.33 9.69
N GLN A 195 8.11 -10.51 10.04
CA GLN A 195 8.84 -9.65 9.10
C GLN A 195 10.33 -9.97 9.03
N CYS A 196 10.70 -11.22 9.30
CA CYS A 196 12.10 -11.65 9.24
C CYS A 196 12.40 -12.29 7.87
N PHE A 197 13.51 -11.90 7.27
CA PHE A 197 13.98 -12.33 5.96
C PHE A 197 15.41 -12.83 6.07
N ARG A 198 15.73 -13.92 5.37
CA ARG A 198 17.09 -14.49 5.39
C ARG A 198 18.09 -13.62 4.62
N THR A 199 17.58 -12.83 3.68
CA THR A 199 18.37 -11.97 2.80
C THR A 199 17.85 -10.53 2.85
N LYS A 200 18.75 -9.57 2.55
CA LYS A 200 18.37 -8.16 2.45
C LYS A 200 17.50 -7.92 1.22
N GLU A 201 17.76 -8.65 0.14
CA GLU A 201 17.04 -8.59 -1.13
C GLU A 201 15.56 -8.94 -0.95
N ASP A 202 15.26 -9.97 -0.15
CA ASP A 202 13.88 -10.36 0.12
C ASP A 202 13.14 -9.31 0.98
N ALA A 203 13.83 -8.69 1.94
CA ALA A 203 13.30 -7.57 2.69
C ALA A 203 13.08 -6.34 1.78
N GLN A 204 13.96 -6.12 0.80
CA GLN A 204 13.85 -5.01 -0.16
C GLN A 204 12.64 -5.16 -1.08
N LYS A 205 12.36 -6.36 -1.59
CA LYS A 205 11.13 -6.63 -2.37
C LYS A 205 9.87 -6.25 -1.60
N TRP A 206 9.83 -6.54 -0.30
CA TRP A 206 8.73 -6.11 0.56
C TRP A 206 8.69 -4.60 0.78
N LEU A 207 9.84 -3.94 0.94
CA LEU A 207 9.90 -2.49 1.07
C LEU A 207 9.42 -1.78 -0.20
N ASP A 208 9.83 -2.25 -1.37
CA ASP A 208 9.42 -1.70 -2.66
C ASP A 208 7.92 -1.90 -2.90
N PHE A 209 7.40 -3.09 -2.55
CA PHE A 209 5.96 -3.35 -2.54
C PHE A 209 5.19 -2.41 -1.61
N MET A 210 5.68 -2.17 -0.39
CA MET A 210 4.99 -1.26 0.53
C MET A 210 5.02 0.20 0.04
N LYS A 211 6.10 0.61 -0.64
CA LYS A 211 6.20 1.94 -1.27
C LYS A 211 5.23 2.11 -2.43
N SER A 212 5.10 1.10 -3.30
CA SER A 212 4.14 1.18 -4.41
C SER A 212 2.68 1.24 -3.93
N MET A 213 2.38 0.78 -2.71
CA MET A 213 1.03 0.85 -2.13
C MET A 213 0.68 2.23 -1.55
N LEU A 214 1.69 3.09 -1.32
CA LEU A 214 1.55 4.47 -0.85
C LEU A 214 1.27 5.48 -1.98
N GLU A 215 1.71 5.20 -3.20
CA GLU A 215 1.47 6.03 -4.41
C GLU A 215 -0.01 6.02 -4.84
#